data_AF-A0A091QV92-F1
#
_entry.id   AF-A0A091QV92-F1
#
_cell.length_a   1.000
_cell.length_b   1.000
_cell.length_c   1.000
_cell.angle_alpha   90.00
_cell.angle_beta   90.00
_cell.angle_gamma   90.00
#
_symmetry.space_group_name_H-M   'P 1'
#
loop_
_entity.id
_entity.type
_entity.pdbx_description
1 polymer ?
#
loop_
_entity_poly.entity_id
_entity_poly.type
_entity_poly.pdbx_seq_one_letter_code
_entity_poly.pdbx_strand_id
1 'polypeptide(L)'
;EGTMSPEVPDVEGKVKSSDSPVERQDAGSGKGECLEPMSKRQRKKLLKQKQWEEQKDLRRQKRKEKRQKRKLERQSKLSSDSDGQDRKRVRRDVVPSTLRLIVDCSFDDLMVLKDVKKLHKQIQRCYAENRKAFHPVQFYLTSHGGQLKSNMNENDKGWVNWKDIQIRTEHYSELIKKEDLVYLTSDSPDILSELDEKKAYVIGGLVDHNHHKGITYKKAVEQGVSHAQLPLGNFVKMNSRKVLAVNH
;
A
#
# COMPACT_ATOMS: atom_id res chain seq x y z
N GLU A 1 7.44 -24.94 -58.03
CA GLU A 1 6.55 -24.36 -59.06
C GLU A 1 5.73 -23.28 -58.37
N GLY A 2 5.68 -22.01 -58.69
CA GLY A 2 6.29 -21.13 -59.70
C GLY A 2 5.73 -19.74 -59.32
N THR A 3 6.57 -18.83 -58.81
CA THR A 3 6.95 -17.57 -59.48
C THR A 3 5.95 -17.08 -60.53
N MET A 4 5.38 -15.89 -60.33
CA MET A 4 5.27 -14.83 -61.35
C MET A 4 4.54 -13.60 -60.79
N SER A 5 5.29 -12.51 -60.62
CA SER A 5 4.79 -11.15 -60.83
C SER A 5 4.78 -10.87 -62.34
N PRO A 6 3.94 -9.94 -62.82
CA PRO A 6 4.49 -8.84 -63.63
C PRO A 6 3.76 -7.50 -63.34
N GLU A 7 4.47 -6.40 -63.15
CA GLU A 7 4.89 -5.39 -64.14
C GLU A 7 4.06 -4.09 -64.01
N VAL A 8 4.79 -3.03 -63.68
CA VAL A 8 4.46 -1.62 -63.91
C VAL A 8 4.78 -1.28 -65.37
N PRO A 9 4.07 -0.29 -65.93
CA PRO A 9 4.77 0.70 -66.73
C PRO A 9 4.50 2.12 -66.23
N ASP A 10 5.60 2.87 -66.20
CA ASP A 10 5.77 4.29 -65.99
C ASP A 10 5.58 5.02 -67.33
N VAL A 11 4.79 6.10 -67.38
CA VAL A 11 4.83 7.05 -68.51
C VAL A 11 4.62 8.47 -67.98
N GLU A 12 5.66 9.27 -68.17
CA GLU A 12 5.76 10.70 -67.96
C GLU A 12 4.72 11.51 -68.75
N GLY A 13 4.23 12.59 -68.15
CA GLY A 13 3.35 13.58 -68.80
C GLY A 13 3.55 14.96 -68.20
N LYS A 14 4.62 15.63 -68.64
CA LYS A 14 5.04 16.98 -68.27
C LYS A 14 4.24 18.02 -69.07
N VAL A 15 3.46 18.89 -68.42
CA VAL A 15 2.90 20.11 -69.04
C VAL A 15 3.16 21.31 -68.14
N LYS A 16 3.92 22.27 -68.69
CA LYS A 16 4.17 23.63 -68.18
C LYS A 16 3.18 24.61 -68.82
N SER A 17 2.63 25.53 -68.03
CA SER A 17 2.21 26.89 -68.41
C SER A 17 1.69 27.56 -67.14
N SER A 18 1.91 28.83 -66.80
CA SER A 18 2.62 29.97 -67.36
C SER A 18 2.53 31.09 -66.29
N ASP A 19 3.52 31.98 -66.30
CA ASP A 19 3.74 33.13 -65.41
C ASP A 19 2.55 34.05 -65.13
N SER A 20 2.53 34.63 -63.91
CA SER A 20 2.64 36.09 -63.71
C SER A 20 2.90 36.43 -62.23
N PRO A 21 3.89 37.28 -61.89
CA PRO A 21 4.19 37.71 -60.52
C PRO A 21 3.52 39.06 -60.20
N VAL A 22 2.98 39.21 -58.99
CA VAL A 22 2.57 40.52 -58.46
C VAL A 22 3.11 40.69 -57.04
N GLU A 23 3.51 41.92 -56.79
CA GLU A 23 4.51 42.42 -55.86
C GLU A 23 4.19 42.30 -54.36
N ARG A 24 5.29 42.43 -53.61
CA ARG A 24 5.37 42.61 -52.16
C ARG A 24 4.64 43.87 -51.72
N GLN A 25 3.91 43.78 -50.61
CA GLN A 25 3.78 44.88 -49.66
C GLN A 25 4.02 44.36 -48.24
N ASP A 26 4.75 45.18 -47.50
CA ASP A 26 5.31 44.97 -46.17
C ASP A 26 4.36 45.50 -45.07
N ALA A 27 4.66 45.10 -43.83
CA ALA A 27 4.21 45.63 -42.54
C ALA A 27 2.87 45.12 -41.94
N GLY A 28 3.02 44.22 -40.97
CA GLY A 28 1.98 43.88 -39.98
C GLY A 28 2.60 43.25 -38.73
N SER A 29 2.96 44.09 -37.76
CA SER A 29 3.44 43.69 -36.42
C SER A 29 2.37 42.89 -35.67
N GLY A 30 2.68 41.63 -35.33
CA GLY A 30 1.85 40.80 -34.46
C GLY A 30 2.74 39.93 -33.56
N LYS A 31 3.00 40.40 -32.33
CA LYS A 31 3.43 39.51 -31.24
C LYS A 31 2.21 38.73 -30.77
N GLY A 32 2.24 37.40 -30.83
CA GLY A 32 1.19 36.57 -30.23
C GLY A 32 1.29 35.08 -30.54
N GLU A 33 2.09 34.37 -29.75
CA GLU A 33 2.07 32.92 -29.48
C GLU A 33 2.35 31.95 -30.64
N CYS A 34 3.64 31.60 -30.76
CA CYS A 34 4.06 30.32 -31.33
C CYS A 34 3.50 29.18 -30.47
N LEU A 35 2.41 28.55 -30.91
CA LEU A 35 1.95 27.28 -30.34
C LEU A 35 2.96 26.19 -30.69
N GLU A 36 3.99 26.06 -29.85
CA GLU A 36 4.92 24.94 -29.85
C GLU A 36 4.15 23.62 -30.04
N PRO A 37 4.43 22.83 -31.09
CA PRO A 37 3.72 21.59 -31.33
C PRO A 37 4.04 20.60 -30.20
N MET A 38 3.10 20.49 -29.24
CA MET A 38 3.16 19.61 -28.06
C MET A 38 3.89 18.29 -28.34
N SER A 39 4.86 17.93 -27.50
CA SER A 39 5.66 16.71 -27.66
C SER A 39 4.76 15.48 -27.74
N LYS A 40 5.15 14.46 -28.53
CA LYS A 40 4.40 13.19 -28.69
C LYS A 40 3.99 12.57 -27.33
N ARG A 41 4.81 12.75 -26.28
CA ARG A 41 4.50 12.31 -24.90
C ARG A 41 3.40 13.14 -24.24
N GLN A 42 3.42 14.47 -24.40
CA GLN A 42 2.39 15.36 -23.85
C GLN A 42 1.04 15.10 -24.54
N ARG A 43 1.03 14.93 -25.87
CA ARG A 43 -0.18 14.56 -26.62
C ARG A 43 -0.77 13.22 -26.15
N LYS A 44 0.06 12.19 -25.94
CA LYS A 44 -0.38 10.88 -25.43
C LYS A 44 -0.93 10.96 -24.00
N LYS A 45 -0.34 11.79 -23.13
CA LYS A 45 -0.85 12.02 -21.77
C LYS A 45 -2.21 12.70 -21.79
N LEU A 46 -2.37 13.72 -22.62
CA LEU A 46 -3.62 14.48 -22.77
C LEU A 46 -4.75 13.61 -23.36
N LEU A 47 -4.43 12.79 -24.37
CA LEU A 47 -5.38 11.84 -24.95
C LEU A 47 -5.84 10.79 -23.92
N LYS A 48 -4.91 10.27 -23.12
CA LYS A 48 -5.21 9.30 -22.05
C LYS A 48 -6.04 9.93 -20.92
N GLN A 49 -5.82 11.22 -20.64
CA GLN A 49 -6.59 11.96 -19.66
C GLN A 49 -8.02 12.23 -20.15
N LYS A 50 -8.20 12.65 -21.41
CA LYS A 50 -9.52 12.78 -22.05
C LYS A 50 -10.27 11.46 -22.08
N GLN A 51 -9.63 10.37 -22.51
CA GLN A 51 -10.23 9.03 -22.48
C GLN A 51 -10.62 8.58 -21.07
N TRP A 52 -9.85 8.95 -20.05
CA TRP A 52 -10.17 8.65 -18.65
C TRP A 52 -11.36 9.45 -18.12
N GLU A 53 -11.47 10.72 -18.53
CA GLU A 53 -12.60 11.61 -18.21
C GLU A 53 -13.87 11.17 -18.92
N GLU A 54 -13.80 10.84 -20.21
CA GLU A 54 -14.91 10.29 -21.01
C GLU A 54 -15.41 8.96 -20.43
N GLN A 55 -14.49 8.08 -20.00
CA GLN A 55 -14.85 6.81 -19.38
C GLN A 55 -15.22 6.93 -17.89
N LYS A 56 -15.12 8.11 -17.26
CA LYS A 56 -15.39 8.30 -15.83
C LYS A 56 -16.82 7.94 -15.47
N ASP A 57 -17.78 8.41 -16.26
CA ASP A 57 -19.20 8.18 -16.01
C ASP A 57 -19.61 6.74 -16.35
N LEU A 58 -19.08 6.18 -17.44
CA LEU A 58 -19.27 4.78 -17.77
C LEU A 58 -18.70 3.85 -16.68
N ARG A 59 -17.55 4.19 -16.10
CA ARG A 59 -16.96 3.44 -14.97
C ARG A 59 -17.77 3.62 -13.69
N ARG A 60 -18.36 4.79 -13.47
CA ARG A 60 -19.26 5.05 -12.34
C ARG A 60 -20.55 4.23 -12.47
N GLN A 61 -21.15 4.17 -13.65
CA GLN A 61 -22.32 3.34 -13.95
C GLN A 61 -22.00 1.85 -13.81
N LYS A 62 -20.94 1.34 -14.43
CA LYS A 62 -20.49 -0.07 -14.26
C LYS A 62 -20.23 -0.44 -12.80
N ARG A 63 -19.67 0.48 -12.00
CA ARG A 63 -19.50 0.27 -10.55
C ARG A 63 -20.83 0.23 -9.81
N LYS A 64 -21.81 1.08 -10.17
CA LYS A 64 -23.17 1.06 -9.60
C LYS A 64 -23.91 -0.23 -9.94
N GLU A 65 -23.90 -0.64 -11.20
CA GLU A 65 -24.52 -1.88 -11.67
C GLU A 65 -23.88 -3.11 -11.02
N LYS A 66 -22.54 -3.18 -10.95
CA LYS A 66 -21.85 -4.27 -10.25
C LYS A 66 -22.20 -4.30 -8.75
N ARG A 67 -22.43 -3.14 -8.13
CA ARG A 67 -22.88 -3.03 -6.73
C ARG A 67 -24.33 -3.48 -6.56
N GLN A 68 -25.21 -3.13 -7.50
CA GLN A 68 -26.61 -3.58 -7.52
C GLN A 68 -26.72 -5.08 -7.78
N LYS A 69 -25.99 -5.62 -8.77
CA LYS A 69 -25.91 -7.06 -9.04
C LYS A 69 -25.44 -7.84 -7.82
N ARG A 70 -24.38 -7.39 -7.14
CA ARG A 70 -23.92 -7.98 -5.87
C ARG A 70 -24.94 -7.86 -4.73
N LYS A 71 -25.79 -6.83 -4.74
CA LYS A 71 -26.86 -6.65 -3.75
C LYS A 71 -27.99 -7.64 -4.02
N LEU A 72 -28.42 -7.77 -5.27
CA LEU A 72 -29.41 -8.75 -5.72
C LEU A 72 -28.93 -10.19 -5.50
N GLU A 73 -27.69 -10.53 -5.86
CA GLU A 73 -27.09 -11.86 -5.59
C GLU A 73 -27.05 -12.19 -4.09
N ARG A 74 -26.83 -11.18 -3.23
CA ARG A 74 -26.91 -11.37 -1.78
C ARG A 74 -28.34 -11.58 -1.32
N GLN A 75 -29.30 -10.86 -1.90
CA GLN A 75 -30.70 -10.94 -1.54
C GLN A 75 -31.35 -12.25 -2.01
N SER A 76 -30.98 -12.74 -3.20
CA SER A 76 -31.43 -14.03 -3.72
C SER A 76 -30.83 -15.21 -2.96
N LYS A 77 -29.59 -15.10 -2.49
CA LYS A 77 -28.98 -16.11 -1.60
C LYS A 77 -29.62 -16.12 -0.20
N LEU A 78 -30.12 -14.99 0.28
CA LEU A 78 -30.82 -14.90 1.57
C LEU A 78 -32.24 -15.47 1.53
N SER A 79 -32.86 -15.59 0.35
CA SER A 79 -34.21 -16.16 0.20
C SER A 79 -34.24 -17.67 -0.05
N SER A 80 -33.10 -18.30 -0.35
CA SER A 80 -33.01 -19.76 -0.58
C SER A 80 -32.56 -20.56 0.65
N ASP A 81 -31.99 -19.91 1.66
CA ASP A 81 -31.68 -20.53 2.96
C ASP A 81 -32.70 -20.09 4.01
N SER A 82 -33.61 -20.99 4.37
CA SER A 82 -34.53 -20.87 5.52
C SER A 82 -33.83 -21.09 6.87
N ASP A 83 -32.51 -20.89 6.96
CA ASP A 83 -31.78 -21.01 8.21
C ASP A 83 -31.09 -19.69 8.54
N GLY A 84 -31.76 -18.91 9.38
CA GLY A 84 -31.33 -17.59 9.85
C GLY A 84 -30.13 -17.62 10.80
N GLN A 85 -29.19 -18.53 10.60
CA GLN A 85 -28.04 -18.77 11.47
C GLN A 85 -26.70 -18.73 10.74
N ASP A 86 -26.49 -17.85 9.76
CA ASP A 86 -25.18 -17.82 9.10
C ASP A 86 -24.58 -16.45 8.75
N ARG A 87 -24.49 -15.58 9.76
CA ARG A 87 -23.45 -14.51 9.79
C ARG A 87 -22.77 -14.26 11.12
N LYS A 88 -23.21 -14.89 12.21
CA LYS A 88 -22.31 -15.06 13.35
C LYS A 88 -21.36 -16.17 12.95
N ARG A 89 -20.21 -15.80 12.35
CA ARG A 89 -19.07 -16.73 12.19
C ARG A 89 -19.04 -17.58 13.44
N VAL A 90 -19.22 -18.90 13.30
CA VAL A 90 -19.14 -19.85 14.40
C VAL A 90 -17.95 -19.43 15.23
N ARG A 91 -18.24 -18.87 16.41
CA ARG A 91 -17.23 -18.34 17.30
C ARG A 91 -16.63 -19.59 17.91
N ARG A 92 -15.66 -20.18 17.20
CA ARG A 92 -14.86 -21.29 17.72
C ARG A 92 -14.38 -20.87 19.09
N ASP A 93 -14.32 -21.79 20.05
CA ASP A 93 -13.69 -21.49 21.33
C ASP A 93 -12.23 -21.13 21.06
N VAL A 94 -11.96 -19.82 21.09
CA VAL A 94 -10.66 -19.27 20.78
C VAL A 94 -9.87 -19.27 22.06
N VAL A 95 -8.79 -20.04 22.11
CA VAL A 95 -7.83 -20.03 23.21
C VAL A 95 -6.78 -18.96 22.91
N PRO A 96 -6.75 -17.82 23.62
CA PRO A 96 -5.75 -16.77 23.41
C PRO A 96 -4.36 -17.27 23.80
N SER A 97 -3.34 -16.81 23.07
CA SER A 97 -1.96 -16.98 23.49
C SER A 97 -1.61 -15.95 24.58
N THR A 98 -0.72 -16.34 25.48
CA THR A 98 -0.11 -15.44 26.48
C THR A 98 1.00 -14.57 25.87
N LEU A 99 1.45 -14.89 24.66
CA LEU A 99 2.47 -14.14 23.92
C LEU A 99 2.05 -12.69 23.76
N ARG A 100 3.00 -11.79 24.05
CA ARG A 100 2.81 -10.34 23.90
C ARG A 100 3.46 -9.89 22.60
N LEU A 101 2.70 -9.20 21.75
CA LEU A 101 3.19 -8.63 20.51
C LEU A 101 3.01 -7.12 20.54
N ILE A 102 4.11 -6.39 20.41
CA ILE A 102 4.17 -4.94 20.61
C ILE A 102 4.55 -4.25 19.31
N VAL A 103 3.79 -3.23 18.92
CA VAL A 103 4.18 -2.31 17.84
C VAL A 103 4.73 -1.03 18.47
N ASP A 104 6.03 -0.82 18.33
CA ASP A 104 6.76 0.35 18.83
C ASP A 104 6.51 1.57 17.92
N CYS A 105 5.65 2.49 18.33
CA CYS A 105 5.30 3.69 17.56
C CYS A 105 6.16 4.93 17.88
N SER A 106 7.32 4.76 18.51
CA SER A 106 8.21 5.89 18.85
C SER A 106 8.94 6.52 17.66
N PHE A 107 8.70 6.04 16.44
CA PHE A 107 9.35 6.54 15.22
C PHE A 107 8.50 7.54 14.42
N ASP A 108 7.48 8.14 15.03
CA ASP A 108 6.54 9.05 14.36
C ASP A 108 7.28 10.21 13.64
N ASP A 109 8.32 10.76 14.27
CA ASP A 109 9.12 11.87 13.74
C ASP A 109 9.96 11.50 12.50
N LEU A 110 10.19 10.21 12.26
CA LEU A 110 10.92 9.71 11.09
C LEU A 110 10.01 9.50 9.88
N MET A 111 8.69 9.65 10.03
CA MET A 111 7.71 9.43 8.99
C MET A 111 7.02 10.72 8.57
N VAL A 112 6.95 10.92 7.26
CA VAL A 112 6.02 11.90 6.70
C VAL A 112 4.58 11.41 6.85
N LEU A 113 3.60 12.32 6.90
CA LEU A 113 2.17 11.97 7.06
C LEU A 113 1.67 10.90 6.06
N LYS A 114 2.23 10.84 4.85
CA LYS A 114 1.90 9.80 3.86
C LYS A 114 2.30 8.40 4.30
N ASP A 115 3.37 8.26 5.06
CA ASP A 115 3.88 7.00 5.59
C ASP A 115 3.23 6.66 6.93
N VAL A 116 2.96 7.66 7.79
CA VAL A 116 2.09 7.51 8.98
C VAL A 116 0.72 6.93 8.60
N LYS A 117 0.12 7.42 7.50
CA LYS A 117 -1.14 6.87 6.96
C LYS A 117 -1.02 5.42 6.50
N LYS A 118 0.17 4.99 6.04
CA LYS A 118 0.41 3.58 5.69
C LYS A 118 0.58 2.75 6.97
N LEU A 119 1.33 3.22 7.95
CA LEU A 119 1.48 2.57 9.24
C LEU A 119 0.12 2.34 9.91
N HIS A 120 -0.75 3.35 9.94
CA HIS A 120 -2.11 3.20 10.48
C HIS A 120 -2.87 2.05 9.78
N LYS A 121 -2.82 1.95 8.45
CA LYS A 121 -3.44 0.83 7.71
C LYS A 121 -2.81 -0.52 8.05
N GLN A 122 -1.50 -0.57 8.29
CA GLN A 122 -0.82 -1.79 8.71
C GLN A 122 -1.26 -2.22 10.12
N ILE A 123 -1.37 -1.28 11.06
CA ILE A 123 -1.91 -1.54 12.41
C ILE A 123 -3.36 -2.06 12.34
N GLN A 124 -4.21 -1.44 11.52
CA GLN A 124 -5.59 -1.93 11.27
C GLN A 124 -5.58 -3.37 10.73
N ARG A 125 -4.62 -3.70 9.86
CA ARG A 125 -4.47 -5.06 9.32
C ARG A 125 -4.03 -6.03 10.42
N CYS A 126 -3.03 -5.70 11.23
CA CYS A 126 -2.58 -6.52 12.36
C CYS A 126 -3.74 -6.80 13.33
N TYR A 127 -4.48 -5.75 13.71
CA TYR A 127 -5.65 -5.88 14.58
C TYR A 127 -6.71 -6.83 13.99
N ALA A 128 -7.06 -6.62 12.72
CA ALA A 128 -8.08 -7.43 12.06
C ALA A 128 -7.66 -8.90 11.87
N GLU A 129 -6.37 -9.18 11.71
CA GLU A 129 -5.86 -10.56 11.62
C GLU A 129 -5.73 -11.21 12.99
N ASN A 130 -5.28 -10.50 14.02
CA ASN A 130 -5.24 -11.01 15.39
C ASN A 130 -6.63 -11.44 15.88
N ARG A 131 -7.66 -10.64 15.57
CA ARG A 131 -9.07 -10.96 15.85
C ARG A 131 -9.61 -12.22 15.16
N LYS A 132 -8.91 -12.71 14.13
CA LYS A 132 -9.27 -13.92 13.36
C LYS A 132 -8.30 -15.07 13.61
N ALA A 133 -7.21 -14.83 14.34
CA ALA A 133 -6.19 -15.81 14.61
C ALA A 133 -6.79 -16.98 15.41
N PHE A 134 -6.23 -18.16 15.18
CA PHE A 134 -6.59 -19.34 15.97
C PHE A 134 -6.16 -19.18 17.43
N HIS A 135 -5.00 -18.57 17.64
CA HIS A 135 -4.48 -18.12 18.94
C HIS A 135 -4.18 -16.62 18.89
N PRO A 136 -5.14 -15.75 19.23
CA PRO A 136 -4.90 -14.32 19.31
C PRO A 136 -3.85 -14.01 20.38
N VAL A 137 -2.92 -13.13 20.05
CA VAL A 137 -1.86 -12.67 20.95
C VAL A 137 -2.33 -11.44 21.74
N GLN A 138 -1.65 -11.17 22.86
CA GLN A 138 -1.84 -9.92 23.60
C GLN A 138 -1.21 -8.78 22.80
N PHE A 139 -2.02 -7.96 22.13
CA PHE A 139 -1.55 -7.02 21.13
C PHE A 139 -1.41 -5.60 21.67
N TYR A 140 -0.19 -5.06 21.68
CA TYR A 140 0.14 -3.76 22.24
C TYR A 140 0.51 -2.76 21.15
N LEU A 141 0.08 -1.52 21.36
CA LEU A 141 0.52 -0.34 20.62
C LEU A 141 1.13 0.64 21.63
N THR A 142 2.45 0.75 21.64
CA THR A 142 3.20 1.57 22.63
C THR A 142 3.74 2.84 21.99
N SER A 143 4.06 3.84 22.81
CA SER A 143 4.46 5.17 22.35
C SER A 143 3.43 5.80 21.40
N HIS A 144 2.14 5.54 21.63
CA HIS A 144 1.06 6.02 20.78
C HIS A 144 0.83 7.52 20.99
N GLY A 145 1.28 8.33 20.05
CA GLY A 145 1.18 9.78 20.09
C GLY A 145 1.29 10.42 18.71
N GLY A 146 1.69 11.70 18.69
CA GLY A 146 2.10 12.41 17.48
C GLY A 146 1.09 12.43 16.33
N GLN A 147 1.63 12.33 15.11
CA GLN A 147 0.88 12.30 13.86
C GLN A 147 0.02 11.03 13.76
N LEU A 148 0.50 9.88 14.23
CA LEU A 148 -0.24 8.62 14.21
C LEU A 148 -1.56 8.73 14.98
N LYS A 149 -1.53 9.19 16.23
CA LYS A 149 -2.72 9.37 17.07
C LYS A 149 -3.70 10.36 16.45
N SER A 150 -3.20 11.47 15.91
CA SER A 150 -4.01 12.48 15.23
C SER A 150 -4.72 11.89 14.01
N ASN A 151 -3.98 11.13 13.19
CA ASN A 151 -4.51 10.46 12.02
C ASN A 151 -5.54 9.36 12.36
N MET A 152 -5.37 8.65 13.48
CA MET A 152 -6.34 7.68 13.99
C MET A 152 -7.63 8.38 14.47
N ASN A 153 -7.53 9.49 15.21
CA ASN A 153 -8.69 10.27 15.65
C ASN A 153 -9.54 10.80 14.50
N GLU A 154 -8.91 11.24 13.41
CA GLU A 154 -9.61 11.77 12.23
C GLU A 154 -10.27 10.67 11.39
N ASN A 155 -9.54 9.59 11.10
CA ASN A 155 -9.93 8.62 10.09
C ASN A 155 -10.60 7.37 10.67
N ASP A 156 -10.38 7.05 11.94
CA ASP A 156 -10.91 5.84 12.58
C ASP A 156 -11.34 6.13 14.02
N LYS A 157 -12.35 7.00 14.22
CA LYS A 157 -12.90 7.31 15.55
C LYS A 157 -13.29 6.08 16.39
N GLY A 158 -13.48 4.92 15.75
CA GLY A 158 -13.75 3.65 16.39
C GLY A 158 -12.54 2.96 17.01
N TRP A 159 -11.31 3.47 16.82
CA TRP A 159 -10.09 2.89 17.38
C TRP A 159 -10.14 2.78 18.91
N VAL A 160 -10.80 3.73 19.57
CA VAL A 160 -11.01 3.72 21.04
C VAL A 160 -11.86 2.54 21.50
N ASN A 161 -12.71 2.02 20.61
CA ASN A 161 -13.61 0.89 20.88
C ASN A 161 -13.01 -0.46 20.48
N TRP A 162 -11.76 -0.50 20.02
CA TRP A 162 -11.09 -1.75 19.70
C TRP A 162 -10.93 -2.58 20.97
N LYS A 163 -11.49 -3.78 20.95
CA LYS A 163 -11.35 -4.75 22.04
C LYS A 163 -10.13 -5.62 21.81
N ASP A 164 -9.56 -6.14 22.90
CA ASP A 164 -8.45 -7.10 22.87
C ASP A 164 -7.16 -6.49 22.27
N ILE A 165 -6.94 -5.20 22.52
CA ILE A 165 -5.72 -4.44 22.18
C ILE A 165 -5.38 -3.47 23.32
N GLN A 166 -4.09 -3.32 23.61
CA GLN A 166 -3.56 -2.43 24.64
C GLN A 166 -2.86 -1.23 24.00
N ILE A 167 -3.56 -0.11 23.88
CA ILE A 167 -3.02 1.13 23.32
C ILE A 167 -2.50 2.02 24.46
N ARG A 168 -1.20 2.32 24.44
CA ARG A 168 -0.45 2.99 25.52
C ARG A 168 0.39 4.14 24.98
N THR A 169 0.43 5.24 25.71
CA THR A 169 1.26 6.41 25.39
C THR A 169 2.71 6.20 25.83
N GLU A 170 2.91 5.36 26.84
CA GLU A 170 4.18 5.00 27.44
C GLU A 170 5.03 4.14 26.49
N HIS A 171 6.36 4.21 26.63
CA HIS A 171 7.28 3.38 25.86
C HIS A 171 7.25 1.93 26.37
N TYR A 172 7.52 0.95 25.49
CA TYR A 172 7.44 -0.47 25.86
C TYR A 172 8.38 -0.86 27.01
N SER A 173 9.49 -0.13 27.18
CA SER A 173 10.46 -0.34 28.26
C SER A 173 9.90 -0.02 29.65
N GLU A 174 8.87 0.83 29.74
CA GLU A 174 8.22 1.18 31.01
C GLU A 174 7.13 0.17 31.39
N LEU A 175 6.61 -0.56 30.40
CA LEU A 175 5.47 -1.44 30.55
C LEU A 175 5.87 -2.90 30.75
N ILE A 176 7.00 -3.31 30.19
CA ILE A 176 7.43 -4.70 30.11
C ILE A 176 8.86 -4.81 30.65
N LYS A 177 9.10 -5.86 31.44
CA LYS A 177 10.44 -6.15 31.96
C LYS A 177 11.41 -6.39 30.81
N LYS A 178 12.61 -5.83 30.93
CA LYS A 178 13.68 -5.92 29.92
C LYS A 178 14.03 -7.36 29.53
N GLU A 179 14.05 -8.28 30.50
CA GLU A 179 14.36 -9.70 30.30
C GLU A 179 13.32 -10.44 29.45
N ASP A 180 12.09 -9.94 29.38
CA ASP A 180 11.01 -10.53 28.59
C ASP A 180 10.98 -10.01 27.15
N LEU A 181 11.69 -8.92 26.85
CA LEU A 181 11.63 -8.24 25.56
C LEU A 181 12.56 -8.89 24.53
N VAL A 182 12.03 -9.08 23.32
CA VAL A 182 12.78 -9.48 22.13
C VAL A 182 12.39 -8.55 20.97
N TYR A 183 13.33 -7.72 20.51
CA TYR A 183 13.12 -6.82 19.38
C TYR A 183 13.32 -7.56 18.05
N LEU A 184 12.27 -7.63 17.24
CA LEU A 184 12.31 -8.24 15.91
C LEU A 184 12.88 -7.24 14.91
N THR A 185 14.04 -7.56 14.33
CA THR A 185 14.72 -6.71 13.36
C THR A 185 15.49 -7.54 12.35
N SER A 186 15.40 -7.15 11.07
CA SER A 186 16.05 -7.86 9.95
C SER A 186 17.57 -7.79 9.98
N ASP A 187 18.13 -6.81 10.70
CA ASP A 187 19.58 -6.58 10.77
C ASP A 187 20.23 -7.33 11.95
N SER A 188 19.45 -8.03 12.79
CA SER A 188 19.97 -8.83 13.90
C SER A 188 20.78 -10.02 13.38
N PRO A 189 21.98 -10.30 13.93
CA PRO A 189 22.72 -11.52 13.59
C PRO A 189 22.01 -12.78 14.09
N ASP A 190 21.27 -12.66 15.19
CA ASP A 190 20.56 -13.79 15.81
C ASP A 190 19.28 -14.13 15.05
N ILE A 191 19.06 -15.42 14.79
CA ILE A 191 17.89 -15.93 14.06
C ILE A 191 16.89 -16.52 15.07
N LEU A 192 15.63 -16.07 14.98
CA LEU A 192 14.54 -16.61 15.78
C LEU A 192 14.16 -18.01 15.29
N SER A 193 14.31 -19.02 16.14
CA SER A 193 13.90 -20.40 15.86
C SER A 193 12.44 -20.65 16.22
N GLU A 194 12.05 -20.29 17.44
CA GLU A 194 10.73 -20.55 18.02
C GLU A 194 10.21 -19.34 18.79
N LEU A 195 8.88 -19.28 18.95
CA LEU A 195 8.21 -18.26 19.76
C LEU A 195 7.98 -18.77 21.18
N ASP A 196 8.52 -18.07 22.16
CA ASP A 196 8.25 -18.30 23.58
C ASP A 196 7.03 -17.49 24.01
N GLU A 197 5.98 -18.18 24.45
CA GLU A 197 4.73 -17.55 24.87
C GLU A 197 4.88 -16.63 26.09
N LYS A 198 5.96 -16.76 26.86
CA LYS A 198 6.24 -15.88 28.00
C LYS A 198 6.89 -14.56 27.58
N LYS A 199 7.46 -14.48 26.38
CA LYS A 199 8.18 -13.29 25.90
C LYS A 199 7.24 -12.23 25.30
N ALA A 200 7.81 -11.04 25.14
CA ALA A 200 7.20 -9.92 24.48
C ALA A 200 8.02 -9.54 23.24
N TYR A 201 7.44 -9.77 22.06
CA TYR A 201 8.08 -9.50 20.79
C TYR A 201 7.74 -8.10 20.30
N VAL A 202 8.76 -7.31 19.97
CA VAL A 202 8.61 -5.91 19.55
C VAL A 202 8.85 -5.80 18.04
N ILE A 203 7.90 -5.18 17.34
CA ILE A 203 8.01 -4.80 15.92
C ILE A 203 8.12 -3.27 15.86
N GLY A 204 9.10 -2.78 15.10
CA GLY A 204 9.22 -1.34 14.85
C GLY A 204 8.04 -0.83 14.02
N GLY A 205 7.23 0.07 14.59
CA GLY A 205 6.15 0.77 13.90
C GLY A 205 6.69 1.86 12.98
N LEU A 206 7.42 1.47 11.94
CA LEU A 206 8.11 2.37 11.02
C LEU A 206 7.81 1.99 9.57
N VAL A 207 7.48 2.99 8.76
CA VAL A 207 7.35 2.88 7.29
C VAL A 207 8.30 3.89 6.66
N ASP A 208 9.50 3.43 6.31
CA ASP A 208 10.59 4.30 5.82
C ASP A 208 11.12 3.91 4.44
N HIS A 209 10.53 2.89 3.81
CA HIS A 209 11.04 2.29 2.57
C HIS A 209 12.51 1.83 2.70
N ASN A 210 12.91 1.43 3.91
CA ASN A 210 14.27 1.02 4.29
C ASN A 210 15.34 2.11 4.06
N HIS A 211 14.98 3.37 4.36
CA HIS A 211 15.89 4.50 4.38
C HIS A 211 16.78 4.49 5.63
N HIS A 212 16.22 4.13 6.79
CA HIS A 212 16.88 4.08 8.10
C HIS A 212 17.36 2.64 8.41
N LYS A 213 18.32 2.15 7.62
CA LYS A 213 18.87 0.79 7.79
C LYS A 213 19.41 0.55 9.20
N GLY A 214 19.03 -0.58 9.80
CA GLY A 214 19.51 -0.98 11.13
C GLY A 214 19.02 -0.12 12.29
N ILE A 215 18.07 0.80 12.11
CA ILE A 215 17.66 1.71 13.18
C ILE A 215 17.07 0.97 14.39
N THR A 216 16.21 -0.02 14.14
CA THR A 216 15.59 -0.82 15.20
C THR A 216 16.60 -1.72 15.88
N TYR A 217 17.56 -2.26 15.12
CA TYR A 217 18.66 -3.06 15.66
C TYR A 217 19.56 -2.23 16.58
N LYS A 218 20.02 -1.06 16.13
CA LYS A 218 20.82 -0.14 16.94
C LYS A 218 20.11 0.23 18.23
N LYS A 219 18.82 0.60 18.14
CA LYS A 219 17.99 0.93 19.30
C LYS A 219 17.89 -0.24 20.30
N ALA A 220 17.70 -1.47 19.82
CA ALA A 220 17.65 -2.65 20.68
C ALA A 220 18.98 -2.90 21.40
N VAL A 221 20.10 -2.79 20.67
CA VAL A 221 21.46 -2.93 21.23
C VAL A 221 21.75 -1.86 22.27
N GLU A 222 21.47 -0.59 21.97
CA GLU A 222 21.67 0.54 22.89
C GLU A 222 20.86 0.38 24.19
N GLN A 223 19.64 -0.16 24.09
CA GLN A 223 18.80 -0.44 25.25
C GLN A 223 19.17 -1.76 25.96
N GLY A 224 20.05 -2.56 25.36
CA GLY A 224 20.45 -3.90 25.82
C GLY A 224 19.29 -4.90 25.83
N VAL A 225 18.31 -4.72 24.96
CA VAL A 225 17.17 -5.62 24.78
C VAL A 225 17.57 -6.72 23.80
N SER A 226 17.20 -7.97 24.08
CA SER A 226 17.44 -9.09 23.17
C SER A 226 16.85 -8.78 21.79
N HIS A 227 17.49 -9.21 20.71
CA HIS A 227 17.02 -8.96 19.35
C HIS A 227 17.14 -10.22 18.50
N ALA A 228 16.28 -10.37 17.50
CA ALA A 228 16.34 -11.49 16.57
C ALA A 228 15.74 -11.11 15.21
N GLN A 229 16.23 -11.75 14.13
CA GLN A 229 15.61 -11.71 12.82
C GLN A 229 14.71 -12.93 12.61
N LEU A 230 13.69 -12.80 11.76
CA LEU A 230 12.86 -13.93 11.35
C LEU A 230 13.66 -14.91 10.47
N PRO A 231 13.38 -16.22 10.52
CA PRO A 231 14.13 -17.26 9.79
C PRO A 231 13.78 -17.31 8.29
N LEU A 232 13.72 -16.15 7.62
CA LEU A 232 13.28 -16.02 6.23
C LEU A 232 14.27 -16.64 5.23
N GLY A 233 15.56 -16.72 5.58
CA GLY A 233 16.60 -17.25 4.71
C GLY A 233 16.37 -18.71 4.30
N ASN A 234 15.68 -19.49 5.14
CA ASN A 234 15.44 -20.91 4.90
C ASN A 234 14.24 -21.16 3.97
N PHE A 235 13.34 -20.20 3.83
CA PHE A 235 12.02 -20.42 3.21
C PHE A 235 11.70 -19.45 2.07
N VAL A 236 12.36 -18.29 2.00
CA VAL A 236 12.04 -17.26 1.02
C VAL A 236 13.29 -16.87 0.23
N LYS A 237 13.35 -17.33 -1.02
CA LYS A 237 14.34 -16.85 -2.00
C LYS A 237 13.92 -15.46 -2.48
N MET A 238 14.22 -14.43 -1.71
CA MET A 238 13.92 -13.05 -2.09
C MET A 238 14.96 -12.55 -3.10
N ASN A 239 14.50 -12.05 -4.25
CA ASN A 239 15.33 -11.33 -5.22
C ASN A 239 15.77 -9.94 -4.69
N SER A 240 15.26 -9.52 -3.54
CA SER A 240 15.51 -8.19 -2.96
C SER A 240 15.79 -8.25 -1.44
N ARG A 241 15.43 -7.21 -0.70
CA ARG A 241 15.83 -7.00 0.71
C ARG A 241 15.00 -7.88 1.65
N LYS A 242 15.61 -8.35 2.74
CA LYS A 242 14.94 -9.16 3.79
C LYS A 242 14.13 -8.33 4.80
N VAL A 243 13.56 -7.21 4.36
CA VAL A 243 12.81 -6.28 5.22
C VAL A 243 11.33 -6.41 4.89
N LEU A 244 10.53 -6.72 5.89
CA LEU A 244 9.08 -6.90 5.77
C LEU A 244 8.34 -5.65 6.26
N ALA A 245 7.08 -5.51 5.83
CA ALA A 245 6.18 -4.50 6.37
C ALA A 245 5.67 -4.93 7.76
N VAL A 246 5.23 -3.99 8.60
CA VAL A 246 4.79 -4.26 9.99
C VAL A 246 3.70 -5.35 10.09
N ASN A 247 2.87 -5.50 9.06
CA ASN A 247 1.76 -6.44 9.05
C ASN A 247 2.04 -7.80 8.39
N HIS A 248 3.25 -8.04 7.89
CA HIS A 248 3.65 -9.29 7.26
C HIS A 248 4.37 -10.19 8.28
#